data_AF-A0A2Z3H6D1-F1
#
_entry.id   AF-A0A2Z3H6D1-F1
#
_cell.length_a   1.000
_cell.length_b   1.000
_cell.length_c   1.000
_cell.angle_alpha   90.00
_cell.angle_beta   90.00
_cell.angle_gamma   90.00
#
_symmetry.space_group_name_H-M   'P 1'
#
loop_
_entity.id
_entity.type
_entity.pdbx_description
1 polymer ?
#
loop_
_entity_poly.entity_id
_entity_poly.type
_entity_poly.pdbx_seq_one_letter_code
_entity_poly.pdbx_strand_id
1 'polypeptide(L)'
;MANKYRPGLSDTFTLDVAPITDLGDYLAEVGPSPVAPKRVGEPAAPSRAAPVILKPKVFSEPPPIGSVPAFTPSTISANADAHKVGELLPPPPVVSQAAAEQPPLVESRPPRHTGPRREINMSPEALRMSEELLDLIRSGSGQRDTKANELIHALLLLAHEVRGELDPHSLPKRGRWGTPTARAYPLEIKNALLQALRKKLGRGA
;
A
#
# COMPACT_ATOMS: atom_id res chain seq x y z
N MET A 1 -12.00 50.30 20.11
CA MET A 1 -12.48 49.22 19.21
C MET A 1 -11.29 48.74 18.39
N ALA A 2 -11.14 47.44 18.14
CA ALA A 2 -9.94 46.87 17.52
C ALA A 2 -10.28 46.01 16.29
N ASN A 3 -9.89 46.47 15.10
CA ASN A 3 -10.08 45.72 13.86
C ASN A 3 -9.00 44.64 13.76
N LYS A 4 -9.41 43.36 13.85
CA LYS A 4 -8.50 42.21 13.71
C LYS A 4 -8.10 42.05 12.25
N TYR A 5 -6.81 42.25 11.97
CA TYR A 5 -6.20 41.99 10.66
C TYR A 5 -6.43 40.51 10.26
N ARG A 6 -6.94 40.25 9.05
CA ARG A 6 -7.00 38.91 8.47
C ARG A 6 -5.88 38.76 7.44
N PRO A 7 -4.99 37.76 7.54
CA PRO A 7 -4.05 37.43 6.47
C PRO A 7 -4.78 36.67 5.36
N GLY A 8 -5.28 37.41 4.39
CA GLY A 8 -5.90 36.91 3.15
C GLY A 8 -5.75 37.97 2.05
N LEU A 9 -5.85 37.57 0.78
CA LEU A 9 -5.80 38.51 -0.34
C LEU A 9 -6.99 39.48 -0.26
N SER A 10 -6.81 40.69 -0.81
CA SER A 10 -7.87 41.68 -0.95
C SER A 10 -9.01 41.17 -1.84
N ASP A 11 -10.26 41.53 -1.49
CA ASP A 11 -11.47 41.17 -2.28
C ASP A 11 -11.39 41.65 -3.74
N THR A 12 -10.55 42.65 -4.02
CA THR A 12 -10.12 43.01 -5.38
C THR A 12 -8.74 42.43 -5.67
N PHE A 13 -8.72 41.34 -6.46
CA PHE A 13 -7.59 41.01 -7.32
C PHE A 13 -8.06 41.03 -8.77
N THR A 14 -7.52 41.94 -9.59
CA THR A 14 -7.72 41.94 -11.04
C THR A 14 -6.59 41.14 -11.68
N LEU A 15 -6.96 40.18 -12.53
CA LEU A 15 -6.01 39.27 -13.17
C LEU A 15 -6.04 39.54 -14.69
N ASP A 16 -5.23 40.52 -15.11
CA ASP A 16 -5.10 40.91 -16.53
C ASP A 16 -4.41 39.81 -17.34
N VAL A 17 -5.23 38.90 -17.89
CA VAL A 17 -4.80 37.93 -18.89
C VAL A 17 -4.87 38.60 -20.26
N ALA A 18 -3.72 39.07 -20.76
CA ALA A 18 -3.63 39.53 -22.14
C ALA A 18 -4.01 38.39 -23.12
N PRO A 19 -4.78 38.66 -24.18
CA PRO A 19 -5.17 37.63 -25.15
C PRO A 19 -3.93 37.13 -25.90
N ILE A 20 -3.62 35.85 -25.74
CA ILE A 20 -2.52 35.20 -26.46
C ILE A 20 -2.98 34.92 -27.89
N THR A 21 -2.72 35.86 -28.80
CA THR A 21 -3.00 35.72 -30.24
C THR A 21 -2.04 34.80 -30.98
N ASP A 22 -0.92 34.43 -30.34
CA ASP A 22 0.12 33.56 -30.90
C ASP A 22 0.14 32.20 -30.18
N LEU A 23 -0.87 31.38 -30.49
CA LEU A 23 -0.74 29.92 -30.39
C LEU A 23 -0.32 29.40 -31.77
N GLY A 24 0.89 29.73 -32.21
CA GLY A 24 1.49 29.18 -33.43
C GLY A 24 1.53 27.65 -33.46
N ASP A 25 1.65 27.07 -34.66
CA ASP A 25 1.53 25.63 -34.91
C ASP A 25 2.68 24.78 -34.32
N TYR A 26 2.65 24.55 -33.01
CA TYR A 26 3.49 23.58 -32.29
C TYR A 26 3.20 22.11 -32.65
N LEU A 27 2.59 21.85 -33.81
CA LEU A 27 2.19 20.56 -34.35
C LEU A 27 2.68 20.31 -35.80
N ALA A 28 3.36 21.27 -36.42
CA ALA A 28 3.82 21.18 -37.83
C ALA A 28 5.34 21.00 -38.01
N GLU A 29 6.16 21.27 -37.00
CA GLU A 29 7.64 21.27 -37.09
C GLU A 29 8.28 19.92 -36.70
N VAL A 30 8.17 18.91 -37.59
CA VAL A 30 9.05 17.71 -37.52
C VAL A 30 10.36 18.01 -38.28
N GLY A 31 11.12 18.96 -37.77
CA GLY A 31 12.43 19.32 -38.32
C GLY A 31 13.42 18.15 -38.25
N PRO A 32 14.16 17.83 -39.33
CA PRO A 32 15.15 16.76 -39.31
C PRO A 32 16.31 17.09 -38.37
N SER A 33 16.70 16.12 -37.55
CA SER A 33 17.74 16.27 -36.53
C SER A 33 19.06 16.81 -37.10
N PRO A 34 19.71 17.80 -36.46
CA PRO A 34 20.93 18.42 -36.99
C PRO A 34 22.09 17.41 -37.03
N VAL A 35 22.49 17.03 -38.24
CA VAL A 35 23.59 16.09 -38.48
C VAL A 35 24.92 16.71 -38.05
N ALA A 36 25.64 16.03 -37.16
CA ALA A 36 26.93 16.49 -36.68
C ALA A 36 27.98 16.60 -37.82
N PRO A 37 28.74 17.71 -37.92
CA PRO A 37 29.66 17.94 -39.04
C PRO A 37 30.85 16.98 -39.01
N LYS A 38 30.94 16.15 -40.06
CA LYS A 38 31.97 15.13 -40.28
C LYS A 38 33.31 15.76 -40.71
N ARG A 39 34.25 15.96 -39.76
CA ARG A 39 35.64 16.35 -40.07
C ARG A 39 36.46 15.16 -40.60
N VAL A 40 37.37 15.42 -41.54
CA VAL A 40 38.28 14.44 -42.18
C VAL A 40 39.63 15.13 -42.43
N GLY A 41 40.76 14.43 -42.26
CA GLY A 41 42.15 14.93 -42.33
C GLY A 41 42.71 15.31 -40.94
N GLU A 42 43.71 14.68 -40.29
CA GLU A 42 44.93 13.88 -40.68
C GLU A 42 46.20 14.73 -40.92
N PRO A 43 47.44 14.33 -40.51
CA PRO A 43 47.92 13.14 -39.75
C PRO A 43 48.73 13.42 -38.44
N ALA A 44 49.01 12.35 -37.67
CA ALA A 44 50.19 12.08 -36.78
C ALA A 44 50.65 13.11 -35.69
N ALA A 45 51.30 12.77 -34.56
CA ALA A 45 51.50 11.58 -33.69
C ALA A 45 52.33 12.05 -32.45
N PRO A 46 52.71 11.24 -31.43
CA PRO A 46 52.21 9.94 -30.94
C PRO A 46 51.79 9.97 -29.43
N SER A 47 51.27 8.84 -28.93
CA SER A 47 51.38 8.33 -27.55
C SER A 47 51.12 9.26 -26.34
N ARG A 48 49.92 9.16 -25.74
CA ARG A 48 49.80 9.11 -24.26
C ARG A 48 48.53 8.36 -23.80
N ALA A 49 48.73 7.41 -22.88
CA ALA A 49 47.76 6.68 -22.04
C ALA A 49 46.26 6.69 -22.42
N ALA A 50 45.73 5.52 -22.80
CA ALA A 50 44.29 5.29 -22.84
C ALA A 50 43.71 5.22 -21.40
N PRO A 51 42.58 5.91 -21.10
CA PRO A 51 41.86 5.69 -19.85
C PRO A 51 41.15 4.33 -19.89
N VAL A 52 41.65 3.36 -19.12
CA VAL A 52 40.98 2.07 -18.96
C VAL A 52 39.68 2.29 -18.19
N ILE A 53 38.55 2.31 -18.92
CA ILE A 53 37.22 2.32 -18.30
C ILE A 53 37.00 0.96 -17.64
N LEU A 54 37.28 0.89 -16.33
CA LEU A 54 36.98 -0.26 -15.50
C LEU A 54 35.47 -0.51 -15.51
N LYS A 55 35.05 -1.60 -16.17
CA LYS A 55 33.68 -2.11 -16.05
C LYS A 55 33.41 -2.41 -14.57
N PRO A 56 32.34 -1.87 -13.95
CA PRO A 56 31.95 -2.31 -12.62
C PRO A 56 31.55 -3.79 -12.69
N LYS A 57 32.40 -4.67 -12.16
CA LYS A 57 32.15 -6.11 -12.12
C LYS A 57 31.08 -6.37 -11.06
N VAL A 58 29.84 -6.54 -11.50
CA VAL A 58 28.74 -6.97 -10.63
C VAL A 58 29.09 -8.34 -10.04
N PHE A 59 29.42 -8.36 -8.75
CA PHE A 59 29.68 -9.58 -7.99
C PHE A 59 28.43 -9.91 -7.18
N SER A 60 27.50 -10.62 -7.80
CA SER A 60 26.29 -11.12 -7.16
C SER A 60 26.58 -12.46 -6.49
N GLU A 61 27.14 -12.40 -5.27
CA GLU A 61 27.28 -13.57 -4.41
C GLU A 61 26.00 -13.75 -3.56
N PRO A 62 25.36 -14.93 -3.57
CA PRO A 62 24.22 -15.20 -2.70
C PRO A 62 24.72 -15.49 -1.26
N PRO A 63 24.07 -14.97 -0.21
CA PRO A 63 24.43 -15.31 1.15
C PRO A 63 24.18 -16.81 1.42
N PRO A 64 25.11 -17.53 2.07
CA PRO A 64 24.94 -18.94 2.36
C PRO A 64 23.79 -19.17 3.35
N ILE A 65 23.00 -20.22 3.11
CA ILE A 65 21.85 -20.59 3.95
C ILE A 65 22.36 -21.22 5.26
N GLY A 66 22.55 -20.38 6.28
CA GLY A 66 23.05 -20.79 7.59
C GLY A 66 21.94 -21.24 8.56
N SER A 67 21.85 -22.56 8.76
CA SER A 67 21.38 -23.23 9.99
C SER A 67 20.22 -22.59 10.78
N VAL A 68 19.01 -23.15 10.62
CA VAL A 68 17.93 -22.98 11.61
C VAL A 68 18.31 -23.58 12.97
N PRO A 69 18.10 -22.89 14.10
CA PRO A 69 18.21 -23.50 15.42
C PRO A 69 17.02 -24.42 15.66
N ALA A 70 17.25 -25.73 15.69
CA ALA A 70 16.21 -26.72 15.98
C ALA A 70 15.82 -26.66 17.47
N PHE A 71 14.67 -26.04 17.77
CA PHE A 71 14.12 -26.03 19.12
C PHE A 71 13.53 -27.40 19.48
N THR A 72 14.30 -28.21 20.22
CA THR A 72 13.82 -29.47 20.78
C THR A 72 12.96 -29.21 22.02
N PRO A 73 11.74 -29.77 22.13
CA PRO A 73 10.96 -29.70 23.35
C PRO A 73 11.58 -30.60 24.44
N SER A 74 12.28 -30.00 25.40
CA SER A 74 12.88 -30.72 26.52
C SER A 74 11.81 -31.23 27.50
N THR A 75 11.59 -32.55 27.49
CA THR A 75 10.64 -33.23 28.37
C THR A 75 11.29 -33.57 29.72
N ILE A 76 10.69 -33.07 30.80
CA ILE A 76 10.64 -33.60 32.19
C ILE A 76 11.91 -34.28 32.75
N SER A 77 12.44 -33.72 33.84
CA SER A 77 12.92 -34.54 34.97
C SER A 77 12.66 -33.82 36.30
N ALA A 78 12.50 -34.58 37.38
CA ALA A 78 12.18 -34.09 38.72
C ALA A 78 13.33 -34.36 39.72
N ASN A 79 13.08 -34.03 41.00
CA ASN A 79 13.94 -34.13 42.21
C ASN A 79 14.58 -32.77 42.63
N ALA A 80 14.76 -32.47 43.92
CA ALA A 80 14.18 -32.99 45.18
C ALA A 80 14.57 -32.01 46.33
N ASP A 81 14.19 -32.34 47.57
CA ASP A 81 14.59 -31.72 48.85
C ASP A 81 14.14 -30.24 49.08
N ALA A 82 13.35 -29.86 50.10
CA ALA A 82 13.22 -30.18 51.54
C ALA A 82 13.99 -29.19 52.46
N HIS A 83 13.50 -28.79 53.65
CA HIS A 83 12.26 -29.16 54.38
C HIS A 83 11.32 -27.91 54.53
N LYS A 84 10.68 -27.47 55.63
CA LYS A 84 10.62 -27.88 57.06
C LYS A 84 9.37 -27.38 57.81
N VAL A 85 8.59 -28.32 58.37
CA VAL A 85 7.77 -28.27 59.63
C VAL A 85 6.74 -27.14 59.85
N GLY A 86 5.48 -27.54 60.11
CA GLY A 86 4.45 -26.72 60.77
C GLY A 86 3.12 -27.46 61.05
N GLU A 87 2.76 -27.62 62.32
CA GLU A 87 1.46 -28.05 62.89
C GLU A 87 0.95 -29.51 62.65
N LEU A 88 0.06 -29.99 63.55
CA LEU A 88 -0.50 -31.35 63.62
C LEU A 88 -2.04 -31.35 63.59
N LEU A 89 -2.66 -32.23 62.80
CA LEU A 89 -4.00 -32.80 63.09
C LEU A 89 -4.12 -34.24 62.52
N PRO A 90 -4.82 -35.17 63.20
CA PRO A 90 -5.09 -36.51 62.69
C PRO A 90 -6.29 -36.55 61.71
N PRO A 91 -6.31 -37.46 60.71
CA PRO A 91 -7.36 -37.51 59.71
C PRO A 91 -8.65 -38.25 60.18
N PRO A 92 -9.85 -37.72 59.90
CA PRO A 92 -11.11 -38.45 59.99
C PRO A 92 -11.25 -39.50 58.85
N PRO A 93 -12.19 -40.46 58.94
CA PRO A 93 -12.18 -41.68 58.10
C PRO A 93 -12.55 -41.46 56.63
N VAL A 94 -12.07 -42.40 55.80
CA VAL A 94 -12.27 -42.44 54.34
C VAL A 94 -13.75 -42.62 53.99
N VAL A 95 -14.33 -41.64 53.29
CA VAL A 95 -15.61 -41.77 52.59
C VAL A 95 -15.34 -41.88 51.10
N SER A 96 -15.34 -43.10 50.58
CA SER A 96 -15.20 -43.36 49.15
C SER A 96 -16.48 -42.97 48.39
N GLN A 97 -16.50 -41.77 47.81
CA GLN A 97 -17.44 -41.43 46.74
C GLN A 97 -16.68 -41.12 45.45
N ALA A 98 -16.79 -42.04 44.49
CA ALA A 98 -16.28 -41.86 43.13
C ALA A 98 -17.19 -40.92 42.33
N ALA A 99 -17.08 -39.62 42.59
CA ALA A 99 -17.62 -38.58 41.72
C ALA A 99 -16.53 -38.20 40.72
N ALA A 100 -16.72 -38.53 39.44
CA ALA A 100 -15.77 -38.17 38.39
C ALA A 100 -15.95 -36.68 38.02
N GLU A 101 -15.14 -35.81 38.63
CA GLU A 101 -14.96 -34.44 38.11
C GLU A 101 -14.36 -34.51 36.71
N GLN A 102 -15.22 -34.35 35.70
CA GLN A 102 -14.79 -34.20 34.32
C GLN A 102 -14.01 -32.88 34.22
N PRO A 103 -12.79 -32.87 33.63
CA PRO A 103 -12.12 -31.62 33.34
C PRO A 103 -13.02 -30.77 32.42
N PRO A 104 -13.10 -29.45 32.61
CA PRO A 104 -14.01 -28.61 31.85
C PRO A 104 -13.69 -28.76 30.36
N LEU A 105 -14.72 -29.11 29.57
CA LEU A 105 -14.62 -29.17 28.11
C LEU A 105 -14.27 -27.77 27.60
N VAL A 106 -12.99 -27.57 27.31
CA VAL A 106 -12.50 -26.38 26.61
C VAL A 106 -13.02 -26.46 25.19
N GLU A 107 -14.21 -25.88 24.98
CA GLU A 107 -14.87 -25.83 23.68
C GLU A 107 -13.92 -25.17 22.67
N SER A 108 -13.38 -26.00 21.78
CA SER A 108 -12.29 -25.65 20.89
C SER A 108 -12.80 -24.75 19.77
N ARG A 109 -12.93 -23.45 20.10
CA ARG A 109 -13.33 -22.37 19.19
C ARG A 109 -12.73 -22.62 17.80
N PRO A 110 -13.56 -22.78 16.75
CA PRO A 110 -13.07 -23.18 15.44
C PRO A 110 -11.98 -22.21 14.96
N PRO A 111 -10.91 -22.71 14.34
CA PRO A 111 -9.76 -21.90 13.96
C PRO A 111 -10.24 -20.78 13.04
N ARG A 112 -10.11 -19.52 13.51
CA ARG A 112 -10.58 -18.35 12.77
C ARG A 112 -9.91 -18.35 11.40
N HIS A 113 -10.70 -18.45 10.32
CA HIS A 113 -10.21 -18.47 8.94
C HIS A 113 -9.42 -17.20 8.63
N THR A 114 -8.11 -17.27 8.88
CA THR A 114 -7.18 -16.16 8.74
C THR A 114 -6.71 -16.15 7.30
N GLY A 115 -7.55 -15.62 6.42
CA GLY A 115 -7.24 -15.45 5.01
C GLY A 115 -5.97 -14.61 4.79
N PRO A 116 -5.36 -14.66 3.60
CA PRO A 116 -4.08 -14.01 3.32
C PRO A 116 -4.20 -12.49 3.49
N ARG A 117 -3.69 -11.97 4.61
CA ARG A 117 -3.67 -10.54 4.91
C ARG A 117 -2.80 -9.81 3.88
N ARG A 118 -3.36 -8.78 3.24
CA ARG A 118 -2.63 -7.86 2.37
C ARG A 118 -2.64 -6.48 3.00
N GLU A 119 -1.47 -5.87 3.08
CA GLU A 119 -1.31 -4.50 3.59
C GLU A 119 -1.28 -3.54 2.41
N ILE A 120 -2.06 -2.46 2.50
CA ILE A 120 -2.25 -1.49 1.41
C ILE A 120 -1.58 -0.18 1.82
N ASN A 121 -0.43 0.11 1.21
CA ASN A 121 0.24 1.39 1.39
C ASN A 121 -0.50 2.48 0.61
N MET A 122 -1.01 3.48 1.33
CA MET A 122 -1.72 4.64 0.76
C MET A 122 -0.83 5.90 0.80
N SER A 123 -1.10 6.88 -0.06
CA SER A 123 -0.49 8.21 0.09
C SER A 123 -1.16 8.96 1.27
N PRO A 124 -0.49 9.97 1.88
CA PRO A 124 -1.11 10.80 2.92
C PRO A 124 -2.40 11.50 2.45
N GLU A 125 -2.46 11.85 1.17
CA GLU A 125 -3.66 12.40 0.53
C GLU A 125 -4.81 11.38 0.45
N ALA A 126 -4.50 10.13 0.07
CA ALA A 126 -5.49 9.05 0.02
C ALA A 126 -5.96 8.62 1.43
N LEU A 127 -5.08 8.69 2.43
CA LEU A 127 -5.46 8.53 3.84
C LEU A 127 -6.50 9.58 4.23
N ARG A 128 -6.20 10.87 4.05
CA ARG A 128 -7.14 11.97 4.35
C ARG A 128 -8.49 11.81 3.63
N MET A 129 -8.48 11.50 2.33
CA MET A 129 -9.72 11.24 1.58
C MET A 129 -10.50 10.03 2.14
N SER A 130 -9.83 9.00 2.63
CA SER A 130 -10.51 7.85 3.25
C SER A 130 -11.10 8.18 4.62
N GLU A 131 -10.47 9.08 5.38
CA GLU A 131 -10.97 9.58 6.68
C GLU A 131 -12.18 10.51 6.47
N GLU A 132 -12.11 11.44 5.51
CA GLU A 132 -13.21 12.32 5.11
C GLU A 132 -14.45 11.53 4.65
N LEU A 133 -14.25 10.45 3.87
CA LEU A 133 -15.34 9.55 3.47
C LEU A 133 -15.91 8.75 4.65
N LEU A 134 -15.06 8.27 5.57
CA LEU A 134 -15.53 7.56 6.77
C LEU A 134 -16.37 8.47 7.67
N ASP A 135 -15.96 9.72 7.89
CA ASP A 135 -16.69 10.65 8.75
C ASP A 135 -17.99 11.14 8.11
N LEU A 136 -18.05 11.29 6.78
CA LEU A 136 -19.30 11.49 6.03
C LEU A 136 -20.25 10.29 6.22
N ILE A 137 -19.75 9.05 6.11
CA ILE A 137 -20.56 7.84 6.32
C ILE A 137 -21.05 7.73 7.77
N ARG A 138 -20.18 7.96 8.77
CA ARG A 138 -20.52 7.88 10.21
C ARG A 138 -21.53 8.93 10.63
N SER A 139 -21.45 10.13 10.08
CA SER A 139 -22.38 11.23 10.37
C SER A 139 -23.72 11.06 9.64
N GLY A 140 -23.72 10.60 8.38
CA GLY A 140 -24.93 10.41 7.59
C GLY A 140 -25.72 9.13 7.87
N SER A 141 -25.06 8.02 8.21
CA SER A 141 -25.73 6.71 8.44
C SER A 141 -26.15 6.46 9.89
N GLY A 142 -25.65 7.23 10.85
CA GLY A 142 -25.75 6.94 12.28
C GLY A 142 -24.78 5.85 12.78
N GLN A 143 -24.19 5.03 11.90
CA GLN A 143 -23.27 3.96 12.27
C GLN A 143 -21.85 4.51 12.55
N ARG A 144 -21.62 4.94 13.78
CA ARG A 144 -20.41 5.65 14.20
C ARG A 144 -19.11 4.83 14.19
N ASP A 145 -19.19 3.50 14.25
CA ASP A 145 -18.02 2.62 14.36
C ASP A 145 -17.51 2.05 13.01
N THR A 146 -18.04 2.55 11.89
CA THR A 146 -17.64 2.15 10.53
C THR A 146 -16.12 2.26 10.33
N LYS A 147 -15.51 1.22 9.75
CA LYS A 147 -14.06 0.98 9.72
C LYS A 147 -13.51 1.12 8.31
N ALA A 148 -12.23 1.48 8.18
CA ALA A 148 -11.55 1.62 6.88
C ALA A 148 -11.63 0.32 6.04
N ASN A 149 -11.58 -0.85 6.68
CA ASN A 149 -11.76 -2.15 6.00
C ASN A 149 -13.13 -2.28 5.32
N GLU A 150 -14.19 -1.71 5.90
CA GLU A 150 -15.56 -1.80 5.37
C GLU A 150 -15.74 -0.83 4.20
N LEU A 151 -15.19 0.40 4.31
CA LEU A 151 -15.11 1.35 3.18
C LEU A 151 -14.33 0.75 2.00
N ILE A 152 -13.15 0.18 2.25
CA ILE A 152 -12.35 -0.48 1.20
C ILE A 152 -13.10 -1.68 0.61
N HIS A 153 -13.81 -2.47 1.43
CA HIS A 153 -14.61 -3.59 0.93
C HIS A 153 -15.77 -3.12 0.04
N ALA A 154 -16.50 -2.07 0.44
CA ALA A 154 -17.58 -1.49 -0.38
C ALA A 154 -17.06 -0.94 -1.71
N LEU A 155 -15.92 -0.25 -1.72
CA LEU A 155 -15.27 0.23 -2.94
C LEU A 155 -14.81 -0.93 -3.85
N LEU A 156 -14.32 -2.04 -3.28
CA LEU A 156 -13.97 -3.25 -4.03
C LEU A 156 -15.20 -3.95 -4.60
N LEU A 157 -16.32 -4.01 -3.88
CA LEU A 157 -17.59 -4.55 -4.38
C LEU A 157 -18.09 -3.72 -5.57
N LEU A 158 -18.12 -2.39 -5.44
CA LEU A 158 -18.51 -1.47 -6.52
C LEU A 158 -17.63 -1.62 -7.78
N ALA A 159 -16.31 -1.73 -7.60
CA ALA A 159 -15.38 -1.95 -8.71
C ALA A 159 -15.54 -3.35 -9.35
N HIS A 160 -15.78 -4.38 -8.54
CA HIS A 160 -16.02 -5.74 -9.01
C HIS A 160 -17.37 -5.86 -9.76
N GLU A 161 -18.37 -5.10 -9.34
CA GLU A 161 -19.69 -5.05 -9.97
C GLU A 161 -19.67 -4.55 -11.42
N VAL A 162 -18.70 -3.71 -11.79
CA VAL A 162 -18.56 -3.13 -13.14
C VAL A 162 -17.52 -3.84 -13.99
N ARG A 163 -16.91 -4.94 -13.48
CA ARG A 163 -15.80 -5.66 -14.12
C ARG A 163 -16.05 -6.14 -15.56
N GLY A 164 -17.31 -6.31 -15.96
CA GLY A 164 -17.70 -6.72 -17.32
C GLY A 164 -17.79 -5.58 -18.33
N GLU A 165 -17.89 -4.32 -17.87
CA GLU A 165 -17.94 -3.11 -18.72
C GLU A 165 -16.61 -2.35 -18.76
N LEU A 166 -15.65 -2.80 -17.95
CA LEU A 166 -14.28 -2.31 -17.87
C LEU A 166 -13.44 -2.97 -18.97
N ASP A 167 -12.92 -2.17 -19.90
CA ASP A 167 -11.95 -2.62 -20.90
C ASP A 167 -10.53 -2.54 -20.33
N PRO A 168 -9.79 -3.66 -20.19
CA PRO A 168 -8.39 -3.63 -19.76
C PRO A 168 -7.45 -3.03 -20.82
N HIS A 169 -7.83 -3.01 -22.09
CA HIS A 169 -7.01 -2.53 -23.20
C HIS A 169 -7.07 -1.01 -23.39
N SER A 170 -8.13 -0.35 -22.91
CA SER A 170 -8.21 1.12 -22.87
C SER A 170 -7.35 1.76 -21.76
N LEU A 171 -6.79 0.96 -20.85
CA LEU A 171 -5.90 1.46 -19.80
C LEU A 171 -4.47 1.65 -20.33
N PRO A 172 -3.87 2.87 -20.23
CA PRO A 172 -2.51 3.09 -20.68
C PRO A 172 -1.52 2.32 -19.78
N LYS A 173 -0.47 1.75 -20.41
CA LYS A 173 0.58 1.02 -19.68
C LYS A 173 1.22 1.93 -18.61
N ARG A 174 1.22 1.48 -17.35
CA ARG A 174 1.84 2.21 -16.23
C ARG A 174 3.30 2.56 -16.57
N GLY A 175 3.65 3.84 -16.46
CA GLY A 175 5.01 4.33 -16.69
C GLY A 175 6.03 3.79 -15.68
N ARG A 176 7.32 4.10 -15.90
CA ARG A 176 8.37 3.85 -14.90
C ARG A 176 8.07 4.63 -13.62
N TRP A 177 8.42 4.07 -12.46
CA TRP A 177 8.22 4.72 -11.17
C TRP A 177 8.82 6.14 -11.17
N GLY A 178 8.11 7.10 -10.57
CA GLY A 178 8.48 8.52 -10.54
C GLY A 178 7.99 9.36 -11.73
N THR A 179 7.80 8.77 -12.93
CA THR A 179 7.36 9.51 -14.14
C THR A 179 5.95 10.09 -14.02
N PRO A 180 5.61 11.18 -14.75
CA PRO A 180 4.26 11.73 -14.79
C PRO A 180 3.19 10.68 -15.15
N THR A 181 3.46 9.81 -16.12
CA THR A 181 2.54 8.72 -16.52
C THR A 181 2.33 7.67 -15.43
N ALA A 182 3.33 7.42 -14.57
CA ALA A 182 3.15 6.55 -13.40
C ALA A 182 2.38 7.23 -12.25
N ARG A 183 2.40 8.57 -12.17
CA ARG A 183 1.58 9.36 -11.23
C ARG A 183 0.13 9.50 -11.68
N ALA A 184 -0.11 9.60 -13.00
CA ALA A 184 -1.45 9.65 -13.59
C ALA A 184 -2.19 8.29 -13.53
N TYR A 185 -1.47 7.17 -13.57
CA TYR A 185 -2.05 5.82 -13.67
C TYR A 185 -3.22 5.49 -12.70
N PRO A 186 -3.22 5.90 -11.41
CA PRO A 186 -4.39 5.72 -10.53
C PRO A 186 -5.63 6.51 -10.97
N LEU A 187 -5.44 7.70 -11.57
CA LEU A 187 -6.53 8.49 -12.15
C LEU A 187 -7.10 7.81 -13.40
N GLU A 188 -6.27 7.17 -14.21
CA GLU A 188 -6.74 6.40 -15.38
C GLU A 188 -7.58 5.18 -14.97
N ILE A 189 -7.16 4.45 -13.95
CA ILE A 189 -7.96 3.36 -13.35
C ILE A 189 -9.31 3.89 -12.84
N LYS A 190 -9.29 5.00 -12.08
CA LYS A 190 -10.51 5.66 -11.59
C LYS A 190 -11.43 6.07 -12.75
N ASN A 191 -10.89 6.67 -13.80
CA ASN A 191 -11.65 7.15 -14.96
C ASN A 191 -12.28 5.98 -15.72
N ALA A 192 -11.54 4.88 -15.94
CA ALA A 192 -12.06 3.68 -16.59
C ALA A 192 -13.17 3.00 -15.76
N LEU A 193 -13.01 2.90 -14.44
CA LEU A 193 -14.06 2.39 -13.54
C LEU A 193 -15.32 3.28 -13.56
N LEU A 194 -15.17 4.61 -13.58
CA LEU A 194 -16.29 5.54 -13.71
C LEU A 194 -17.00 5.42 -15.07
N GLN A 195 -16.26 5.17 -16.16
CA GLN A 195 -16.85 4.89 -17.46
C GLN A 195 -17.61 3.54 -17.47
N ALA A 196 -17.03 2.48 -16.89
CA ALA A 196 -17.67 1.18 -16.74
C ALA A 196 -18.95 1.26 -15.89
N LEU A 197 -18.94 2.02 -14.80
CA LEU A 197 -20.11 2.29 -13.97
C LEU A 197 -21.21 3.04 -14.74
N ARG A 198 -20.85 4.07 -15.50
CA ARG A 198 -21.80 4.80 -16.38
C ARG A 198 -22.41 3.89 -17.45
N LYS A 199 -21.61 3.03 -18.10
CA LYS A 199 -22.11 2.02 -19.06
C LYS A 199 -23.10 1.04 -18.40
N LYS A 200 -22.77 0.52 -17.21
CA LYS A 200 -23.62 -0.44 -16.49
C LYS A 200 -24.96 0.20 -16.08
N LEU A 201 -24.92 1.37 -15.46
CA LEU A 201 -26.13 2.08 -15.01
C LEU A 201 -26.98 2.56 -16.19
N GLY A 202 -26.37 3.06 -17.26
CA GLY A 202 -27.04 3.50 -18.48
C GLY A 202 -27.62 2.38 -19.35
N ARG A 203 -27.56 1.11 -18.92
CA ARG A 203 -28.33 -0.01 -19.48
C ARG A 203 -29.41 -0.55 -18.53
N GLY A 204 -29.54 0.03 -17.34
CA GLY A 204 -30.53 -0.33 -16.32
C GLY A 204 -31.66 0.70 -16.17
N ALA A 205 -31.77 1.63 -17.13
CA ALA A 205 -32.77 2.68 -17.24
C ALA A 205 -33.27 2.73 -18.70
#